data_AF-A0A933U642-F1
#
_entry.id   AF-A0A933U642-F1
#
_cell.length_a   1.000
_cell.length_b   1.000
_cell.length_c   1.000
_cell.angle_alpha   90.00
_cell.angle_beta   90.00
_cell.angle_gamma   90.00
#
_symmetry.space_group_name_H-M   'P 1'
#
loop_
_entity.id
_entity.type
_entity.pdbx_description
1 polymer ?
#
loop_
_entity_poly.entity_id
_entity_poly.type
_entity_poly.pdbx_seq_one_letter_code
_entity_poly.pdbx_strand_id
1 'polypeptide(L)'
;MLLAPLAARHAVGAESNPEVGKVTPHSQGLHGYIGFGHEKLPPESAYTAGMGFYAAVWPLVDQPLANFQIGLPSSWIQPDNSDNKDKPLAPEGTLARTWKPRGPTWSSVFQTVEGGLGYWAGNHFRYGPPKFSMNATPQCYDYEVGSPGWSFFYHNEALPDHQLGIAQLSNRLLIPPDALPFQGNPNGEFLGYTWMALPFTDPTTGDPPTGDQSWTCFLSAANFKGPIAYYIPETWSKIAKLFNYPFLHGRGLDARPGVMGGGAMEINTVPRFDAKDAQGTTYSKLPKLQWPVDAEGRAYLVQDVTYYSKAALYDAFKSWRDGGSACSGRFDEKGAFKPKLNTRTTRYDQAGKKMVGVERAFDTRIFDGNVWGLQWFTNDVATKGLFPQYYKHVGEERVAVPAAQVPTETKLPAQEFKLAKPGVPYTSPTVGAWAKPGPKLGPFTVKLVDGSVVTYSWYRFVDQPSFQQYNWSAEKKAKLQAFVEKLHANWPTDRDYMAPPTRGKLVALDPALLVTPPQGLEAGYVPIVTRQASQ
;
A
#
# COMPACT_ATOMS: atom_id res chain seq x y z
N MET A 1 -67.00 11.75 51.88
CA MET A 1 -67.74 10.69 51.16
C MET A 1 -66.70 9.76 50.57
N LEU A 2 -66.63 8.53 51.09
CA LEU A 2 -65.77 7.45 50.59
C LEU A 2 -66.23 7.03 49.19
N LEU A 3 -65.29 6.69 48.29
CA LEU A 3 -65.22 5.39 47.60
C LEU A 3 -63.95 5.35 46.72
N ALA A 4 -63.23 4.23 46.81
CA ALA A 4 -61.93 3.94 46.18
C ALA A 4 -61.99 3.72 44.66
N PRO A 5 -60.83 3.66 43.98
CA PRO A 5 -60.69 2.86 42.77
C PRO A 5 -59.65 1.73 42.89
N LEU A 6 -60.01 0.65 42.19
CA LEU A 6 -59.32 -0.61 41.96
C LEU A 6 -57.86 -0.48 41.49
N ALA A 7 -57.02 -1.39 41.98
CA ALA A 7 -55.69 -1.66 41.47
C ALA A 7 -55.74 -2.29 40.07
N ALA A 8 -55.11 -1.64 39.09
CA ALA A 8 -54.76 -2.24 37.81
C ALA A 8 -53.34 -2.84 37.90
N ARG A 9 -53.26 -4.17 37.81
CA ARG A 9 -52.01 -4.92 37.67
C ARG A 9 -51.31 -4.50 36.39
N HIS A 10 -50.10 -3.95 36.52
CA HIS A 10 -49.18 -3.81 35.39
C HIS A 10 -48.68 -5.21 35.02
N ALA A 11 -49.05 -5.69 33.85
CA ALA A 11 -48.40 -6.83 33.22
C ALA A 11 -46.96 -6.40 32.87
N VAL A 12 -45.98 -7.06 33.50
CA VAL A 12 -44.59 -7.02 33.07
C VAL A 12 -44.56 -7.60 31.66
N GLY A 13 -44.26 -6.75 30.68
CA GLY A 13 -44.04 -7.18 29.31
C GLY A 13 -42.93 -8.22 29.28
N ALA A 14 -43.20 -9.37 28.68
CA ALA A 14 -42.19 -10.37 28.37
C ALA A 14 -41.12 -9.70 27.50
N GLU A 15 -39.89 -9.61 28.02
CA GLU A 15 -38.72 -9.34 27.18
C GLU A 15 -38.70 -10.38 26.07
N SER A 16 -38.73 -9.91 24.82
CA SER A 16 -38.59 -10.75 23.64
C SER A 16 -37.36 -11.63 23.82
N ASN A 17 -37.52 -12.96 23.76
CA ASN A 17 -36.41 -13.90 23.74
C ASN A 17 -35.36 -13.40 22.74
N PRO A 18 -34.08 -13.26 23.13
CA PRO A 18 -33.03 -12.95 22.17
C PRO A 18 -33.14 -13.97 21.02
N GLU A 19 -33.17 -13.51 19.77
CA GLU A 19 -33.29 -14.40 18.60
C GLU A 19 -32.03 -15.29 18.50
N VAL A 20 -32.03 -16.41 19.24
CA VAL A 20 -30.93 -17.38 19.33
C VAL A 20 -30.55 -17.82 17.92
N GLY A 21 -29.25 -17.81 17.63
CA GLY A 21 -28.74 -18.25 16.33
C GLY A 21 -29.05 -17.33 15.15
N LYS A 22 -29.59 -16.12 15.37
CA LYS A 22 -29.64 -15.11 14.32
C LYS A 22 -28.25 -14.55 14.06
N VAL A 23 -27.75 -14.83 12.86
CA VAL A 23 -26.46 -14.35 12.39
C VAL A 23 -26.60 -12.95 11.80
N THR A 24 -25.74 -12.03 12.23
CA THR A 24 -25.69 -10.65 11.71
C THR A 24 -24.30 -10.32 11.15
N PRO A 25 -24.19 -9.83 9.91
CA PRO A 25 -22.91 -9.43 9.32
C PRO A 25 -22.50 -8.01 9.72
N HIS A 26 -21.19 -7.79 9.91
CA HIS A 26 -20.59 -6.48 10.20
C HIS A 26 -19.27 -6.32 9.45
N SER A 27 -18.78 -5.08 9.29
CA SER A 27 -17.49 -4.76 8.62
C SER A 27 -16.32 -4.50 9.58
N GLN A 28 -16.61 -4.34 10.88
CA GLN A 28 -15.63 -3.95 11.90
C GLN A 28 -15.10 -5.16 12.68
N GLY A 29 -14.72 -6.22 11.97
CA GLY A 29 -14.33 -7.51 12.54
C GLY A 29 -13.03 -7.50 13.30
N LEU A 30 -12.00 -6.89 12.72
CA LEU A 30 -10.65 -6.82 13.24
C LEU A 30 -10.05 -5.50 12.75
N HIS A 31 -9.44 -4.76 13.66
CA HIS A 31 -8.72 -3.53 13.39
C HIS A 31 -7.45 -3.49 14.25
N GLY A 32 -6.38 -2.88 13.72
CA GLY A 32 -5.10 -2.76 14.40
C GLY A 32 -3.90 -2.81 13.47
N TYR A 33 -2.70 -2.91 14.06
CA TYR A 33 -1.45 -2.95 13.33
C TYR A 33 -0.56 -4.09 13.84
N ILE A 34 0.09 -4.78 12.91
CA ILE A 34 1.17 -5.74 13.20
C ILE A 34 2.44 -5.17 12.59
N GLY A 35 3.39 -4.68 13.38
CA GLY A 35 4.50 -3.91 12.83
C GLY A 35 5.85 -4.09 13.52
N PHE A 36 6.85 -3.54 12.85
CA PHE A 36 8.21 -3.39 13.35
C PHE A 36 8.58 -1.92 13.41
N GLY A 37 9.45 -1.60 14.36
CA GLY A 37 10.22 -0.37 14.37
C GLY A 37 11.69 -0.70 14.19
N HIS A 38 12.51 0.31 14.35
CA HIS A 38 13.96 0.16 14.33
C HIS A 38 14.59 1.18 15.28
N GLU A 39 15.87 1.01 15.58
CA GLU A 39 16.65 2.02 16.31
C GLU A 39 16.66 3.36 15.57
N LYS A 40 16.87 4.46 16.29
CA LYS A 40 16.97 5.77 15.62
C LYS A 40 18.09 5.75 14.58
N LEU A 41 17.82 6.32 13.42
CA LEU A 41 18.86 6.57 12.44
C LEU A 41 19.95 7.44 13.06
N PRO A 42 21.22 7.30 12.64
CA PRO A 42 22.29 8.13 13.18
C PRO A 42 21.93 9.63 13.02
N PRO A 43 22.11 10.46 14.06
CA PRO A 43 21.83 11.89 13.99
C PRO A 43 22.56 12.53 12.81
N GLU A 44 21.91 13.50 12.17
CA GLU A 44 22.47 14.21 10.99
C GLU A 44 22.85 13.28 9.83
N SER A 45 22.40 12.02 9.84
CA SER A 45 22.69 11.11 8.75
C SER A 45 21.95 11.49 7.48
N ALA A 46 22.61 11.22 6.36
CA ALA A 46 22.04 11.45 5.04
C ALA A 46 21.08 10.34 4.58
N TYR A 47 20.75 9.35 5.42
CA TYR A 47 19.96 8.14 5.07
C TYR A 47 18.45 8.39 4.93
N THR A 48 18.12 9.47 4.23
CA THR A 48 16.76 9.99 4.04
C THR A 48 16.38 10.10 2.57
N ALA A 49 17.28 9.71 1.67
CA ALA A 49 17.11 9.81 0.21
C ALA A 49 16.43 8.56 -0.39
N GLY A 50 16.49 7.43 0.29
CA GLY A 50 15.77 6.22 -0.13
C GLY A 50 15.64 5.19 0.98
N MET A 51 14.65 4.31 0.87
CA MET A 51 14.37 3.30 1.87
C MET A 51 13.59 2.13 1.26
N GLY A 52 13.91 0.92 1.70
CA GLY A 52 13.32 -0.30 1.17
C GLY A 52 13.60 -1.52 2.02
N PHE A 53 12.95 -2.61 1.66
CA PHE A 53 13.08 -3.91 2.32
C PHE A 53 12.54 -5.02 1.43
N TYR A 54 12.71 -6.26 1.88
CA TYR A 54 12.04 -7.42 1.30
C TYR A 54 10.88 -7.82 2.18
N ALA A 55 9.69 -7.91 1.59
CA ALA A 55 8.45 -8.31 2.27
C ALA A 55 7.94 -9.64 1.72
N ALA A 56 7.52 -10.54 2.60
CA ALA A 56 6.96 -11.82 2.22
C ALA A 56 5.62 -11.66 1.50
N VAL A 57 5.36 -12.50 0.50
CA VAL A 57 4.12 -12.55 -0.27
C VAL A 57 3.44 -13.90 0.00
N TRP A 58 2.19 -13.86 0.42
CA TRP A 58 1.38 -15.06 0.65
C TRP A 58 -0.12 -14.71 0.65
N PRO A 59 -1.02 -15.66 0.36
CA PRO A 59 -2.45 -15.48 0.54
C PRO A 59 -2.79 -15.43 2.04
N LEU A 60 -3.11 -14.23 2.55
CA LEU A 60 -3.58 -14.04 3.93
C LEU A 60 -4.97 -14.64 4.13
N VAL A 61 -5.79 -14.65 3.09
CA VAL A 61 -7.13 -15.25 3.07
C VAL A 61 -7.12 -16.46 2.12
N ASP A 62 -7.91 -17.47 2.45
CA ASP A 62 -8.05 -18.69 1.66
C ASP A 62 -8.93 -18.51 0.41
N GLN A 63 -9.77 -17.47 0.40
CA GLN A 63 -10.65 -17.12 -0.71
C GLN A 63 -10.68 -15.59 -0.91
N PRO A 64 -10.98 -15.09 -2.13
CA PRO A 64 -11.05 -13.65 -2.39
C PRO A 64 -12.28 -13.05 -1.72
N LEU A 65 -12.14 -12.56 -0.48
CA LEU A 65 -13.24 -12.02 0.30
C LEU A 65 -13.69 -10.63 -0.19
N ALA A 66 -15.00 -10.40 -0.18
CA ALA A 66 -15.59 -9.07 -0.30
C ALA A 66 -15.46 -8.30 1.02
N ASN A 67 -15.48 -6.97 0.96
CA ASN A 67 -15.44 -6.07 2.13
C ASN A 67 -14.24 -6.36 3.05
N PHE A 68 -13.08 -6.64 2.44
CA PHE A 68 -11.86 -7.03 3.14
C PHE A 68 -10.70 -6.14 2.71
N GLN A 69 -10.04 -5.48 3.66
CA GLN A 69 -8.85 -4.67 3.44
C GLN A 69 -7.85 -4.89 4.57
N ILE A 70 -6.70 -5.46 4.18
CA ILE A 70 -5.50 -5.54 5.01
C ILE A 70 -4.29 -5.24 4.12
N GLY A 71 -3.48 -4.25 4.51
CA GLY A 71 -2.13 -4.08 3.99
C GLY A 71 -1.23 -5.17 4.57
N LEU A 72 -0.48 -5.86 3.73
CA LEU A 72 0.63 -6.71 4.17
C LEU A 72 1.84 -5.82 4.53
N PRO A 73 2.99 -6.37 5.01
CA PRO A 73 4.06 -5.54 5.52
C PRO A 73 4.47 -4.44 4.55
N SER A 74 4.16 -3.21 4.93
CA SER A 74 4.39 -2.01 4.16
C SER A 74 4.94 -0.88 5.01
N SER A 75 5.13 0.29 4.40
CA SER A 75 5.62 1.46 5.11
C SER A 75 5.09 2.76 4.50
N TRP A 76 5.25 3.85 5.25
CA TRP A 76 4.90 5.21 4.89
C TRP A 76 6.16 6.07 4.89
N ILE A 77 6.36 6.82 3.81
CA ILE A 77 7.43 7.81 3.70
C ILE A 77 6.78 9.19 3.75
N GLN A 78 7.19 9.99 4.73
CA GLN A 78 6.68 11.35 4.96
C GLN A 78 7.81 12.37 4.81
N PRO A 79 7.51 13.62 4.40
CA PRO A 79 8.54 14.66 4.33
C PRO A 79 8.93 15.12 5.74
N ASP A 80 10.23 15.19 6.00
CA ASP A 80 10.76 15.67 7.29
C ASP A 80 10.45 17.16 7.48
N ASN A 81 9.47 17.39 8.35
CA ASN A 81 9.06 18.70 8.82
C ASN A 81 9.25 18.85 10.34
N SER A 82 10.21 18.13 10.90
CA SER A 82 10.49 18.16 12.33
C SER A 82 10.95 19.54 12.84
N ASP A 83 11.40 20.44 11.95
CA ASP A 83 11.69 21.85 12.26
C ASP A 83 10.43 22.67 12.59
N ASN A 84 9.26 22.25 12.12
CA ASN A 84 7.98 22.91 12.37
C ASN A 84 7.27 22.32 13.59
N LYS A 85 6.88 23.15 14.56
CA LYS A 85 6.29 22.69 15.83
C LYS A 85 4.82 23.06 16.02
N ASP A 86 4.31 24.03 15.27
CA ASP A 86 3.04 24.70 15.58
C ASP A 86 2.19 25.04 14.35
N LYS A 87 2.80 25.23 13.17
CA LYS A 87 2.05 25.63 11.98
C LYS A 87 1.45 24.41 11.26
N PRO A 88 0.16 24.42 10.91
CA PRO A 88 -0.42 23.34 10.13
C PRO A 88 0.21 23.20 8.74
N LEU A 89 0.56 21.97 8.38
CA LEU A 89 0.96 21.59 7.03
C LEU A 89 -0.24 21.24 6.15
N ALA A 90 -1.36 20.86 6.77
CA ALA A 90 -2.65 20.69 6.10
C ALA A 90 -3.46 22.00 6.18
N PRO A 91 -3.63 22.73 5.06
CA PRO A 91 -4.45 23.93 4.99
C PRO A 91 -5.90 23.66 5.36
N GLU A 92 -6.60 24.68 5.89
CA GLU A 92 -8.05 24.62 6.05
C GLU A 92 -8.75 24.35 4.72
N GLY A 93 -9.80 23.53 4.75
CA GLY A 93 -10.53 23.10 3.56
C GLY A 93 -10.05 21.77 2.96
N THR A 94 -8.89 21.25 3.37
CA THR A 94 -8.48 19.89 3.00
C THR A 94 -9.32 18.82 3.70
N LEU A 95 -9.45 17.63 3.10
CA LEU A 95 -10.20 16.49 3.66
C LEU A 95 -9.69 16.13 5.04
N ALA A 96 -8.36 16.08 5.23
CA ALA A 96 -7.76 15.80 6.53
C ALA A 96 -8.31 16.71 7.64
N ARG A 97 -8.61 17.99 7.37
CA ARG A 97 -9.11 18.95 8.37
C ARG A 97 -10.54 18.65 8.84
N THR A 98 -11.25 17.74 8.18
CA THR A 98 -12.57 17.25 8.62
C THR A 98 -12.48 16.13 9.66
N TRP A 99 -11.29 15.56 9.86
CA TRP A 99 -11.07 14.42 10.76
C TRP A 99 -10.85 14.87 12.21
N LYS A 100 -10.80 13.91 13.14
CA LYS A 100 -10.35 14.15 14.52
C LYS A 100 -9.03 14.91 14.50
N PRO A 101 -8.87 16.01 15.27
CA PRO A 101 -7.69 16.85 15.21
C PRO A 101 -6.37 16.07 15.30
N ARG A 102 -5.48 16.33 14.34
CA ARG A 102 -4.09 15.80 14.30
C ARG A 102 -3.05 16.91 14.46
N GLY A 103 -3.45 17.98 15.15
CA GLY A 103 -2.65 19.19 15.34
C GLY A 103 -1.53 19.06 16.40
N PRO A 104 -0.73 20.13 16.57
CA PRO A 104 -0.91 21.43 15.92
C PRO A 104 -0.44 21.45 14.45
N THR A 105 0.48 20.56 14.05
CA THR A 105 1.12 20.62 12.72
C THR A 105 0.41 19.83 11.62
N TRP A 106 -0.41 18.83 11.94
CA TRP A 106 -1.05 17.95 10.95
C TRP A 106 -0.07 17.18 10.04
N SER A 107 1.21 17.06 10.45
CA SER A 107 2.27 16.45 9.62
C SER A 107 1.98 15.01 9.23
N SER A 108 1.34 14.24 10.11
CA SER A 108 0.99 12.82 9.88
C SER A 108 0.05 12.56 8.71
N VAL A 109 -0.59 13.60 8.18
CA VAL A 109 -1.54 13.53 7.08
C VAL A 109 -1.25 14.60 6.02
N PHE A 110 -0.05 15.17 5.99
CA PHE A 110 0.30 16.18 5.00
C PHE A 110 0.55 15.55 3.63
N GLN A 111 1.58 14.71 3.55
CA GLN A 111 1.97 13.98 2.35
C GLN A 111 2.54 12.62 2.72
N THR A 112 2.22 11.61 1.91
CA THR A 112 2.71 10.24 2.14
C THR A 112 2.95 9.52 0.82
N VAL A 113 4.11 8.87 0.68
CA VAL A 113 4.25 7.69 -0.19
C VAL A 113 3.88 6.47 0.66
N GLU A 114 3.01 5.63 0.14
CA GLU A 114 2.40 4.50 0.83
C GLU A 114 2.10 3.34 -0.14
N GLY A 115 1.23 2.42 0.26
CA GLY A 115 0.92 1.22 -0.51
C GLY A 115 1.88 0.09 -0.20
N GLY A 116 2.19 -0.76 -1.18
CA GLY A 116 2.93 -1.99 -1.02
C GLY A 116 2.05 -3.22 -1.26
N LEU A 117 2.41 -4.32 -0.62
CA LEU A 117 1.65 -5.57 -0.68
C LEU A 117 0.35 -5.43 0.10
N GLY A 118 -0.78 -5.89 -0.44
CA GLY A 118 -2.02 -5.88 0.32
C GLY A 118 -3.24 -6.36 -0.44
N TYR A 119 -4.35 -6.35 0.29
CA TYR A 119 -5.71 -6.51 -0.20
C TYR A 119 -6.36 -5.14 -0.15
N TRP A 120 -6.28 -4.38 -1.24
CA TRP A 120 -6.70 -2.98 -1.24
C TRP A 120 -8.20 -2.86 -1.52
N ALA A 121 -8.86 -1.93 -0.83
CA ALA A 121 -10.31 -1.73 -0.99
C ALA A 121 -10.67 -1.39 -2.44
N GLY A 122 -9.79 -0.65 -3.14
CA GLY A 122 -9.94 -0.35 -4.56
C GLY A 122 -9.82 -1.55 -5.49
N ASN A 123 -9.39 -2.75 -5.04
CA ASN A 123 -9.19 -3.86 -5.98
C ASN A 123 -10.50 -4.48 -6.48
N HIS A 124 -10.74 -4.38 -7.78
CA HIS A 124 -11.83 -4.96 -8.55
C HIS A 124 -11.62 -6.44 -8.90
N PHE A 125 -10.38 -6.89 -9.12
CA PHE A 125 -10.09 -8.24 -9.62
C PHE A 125 -9.25 -9.02 -8.60
N ARG A 126 -9.93 -9.59 -7.60
CA ARG A 126 -9.32 -10.39 -6.54
C ARG A 126 -9.21 -11.86 -6.95
N TYR A 127 -8.05 -12.47 -6.68
CA TYR A 127 -7.72 -13.82 -7.14
C TYR A 127 -7.10 -14.74 -6.07
N GLY A 128 -7.08 -14.29 -4.81
CA GLY A 128 -6.58 -15.06 -3.66
C GLY A 128 -5.33 -14.42 -3.03
N PRO A 129 -4.17 -14.44 -3.70
CA PRO A 129 -2.98 -13.73 -3.22
C PRO A 129 -3.15 -12.20 -3.18
N PRO A 130 -2.32 -11.48 -2.41
CA PRO A 130 -2.27 -10.02 -2.39
C PRO A 130 -1.73 -9.48 -3.73
N LYS A 131 -1.79 -8.16 -3.90
CA LYS A 131 -1.15 -7.45 -5.00
C LYS A 131 -0.22 -6.35 -4.48
N PHE A 132 0.75 -5.95 -5.31
CA PHE A 132 1.60 -4.81 -5.01
C PHE A 132 1.07 -3.54 -5.67
N SER A 133 0.82 -2.49 -4.88
CA SER A 133 0.36 -1.18 -5.36
C SER A 133 1.33 -0.06 -4.97
N MET A 134 1.51 0.91 -5.87
CA MET A 134 2.23 2.16 -5.57
C MET A 134 1.20 3.23 -5.23
N ASN A 135 1.11 3.64 -3.96
CA ASN A 135 0.09 4.57 -3.51
C ASN A 135 0.73 5.83 -2.93
N ALA A 136 0.07 6.97 -3.06
CA ALA A 136 0.47 8.21 -2.40
C ALA A 136 -0.70 9.16 -2.17
N THR A 137 -0.58 9.95 -1.12
CA THR A 137 -1.50 11.02 -0.77
C THR A 137 -0.72 12.34 -0.77
N PRO A 138 -0.69 13.07 -1.90
CA PRO A 138 0.15 14.26 -2.05
C PRO A 138 -0.46 15.56 -1.51
N GLN A 139 -1.76 15.55 -1.18
CA GLN A 139 -2.51 16.75 -0.81
C GLN A 139 -3.49 16.48 0.33
N CYS A 140 -2.99 16.12 1.51
CA CYS A 140 -3.82 16.01 2.70
C CYS A 140 -5.07 15.13 2.56
N TYR A 141 -4.93 14.04 1.79
CA TYR A 141 -5.99 13.10 1.45
C TYR A 141 -7.17 13.71 0.66
N ASP A 142 -7.02 14.91 0.07
CA ASP A 142 -8.01 15.46 -0.88
C ASP A 142 -8.20 14.55 -2.10
N TYR A 143 -7.12 13.88 -2.49
CA TYR A 143 -7.13 12.82 -3.49
C TYR A 143 -5.95 11.89 -3.27
N GLU A 144 -6.12 10.69 -3.80
CA GLU A 144 -5.17 9.60 -3.81
C GLU A 144 -4.59 9.39 -5.20
N VAL A 145 -3.32 9.04 -5.28
CA VAL A 145 -2.67 8.62 -6.53
C VAL A 145 -2.16 7.20 -6.38
N GLY A 146 -2.66 6.30 -7.22
CA GLY A 146 -2.32 4.88 -7.24
C GLY A 146 -2.24 4.34 -8.66
N SER A 147 -1.13 3.68 -9.02
CA SER A 147 -0.82 3.32 -10.42
C SER A 147 -0.82 4.53 -11.39
N PRO A 148 -0.21 4.46 -12.58
CA PRO A 148 -0.20 5.58 -13.52
C PRO A 148 -1.60 6.00 -13.97
N GLY A 149 -2.12 7.08 -13.37
CA GLY A 149 -3.34 7.76 -13.77
C GLY A 149 -4.61 7.45 -12.97
N TRP A 150 -4.52 6.69 -11.87
CA TRP A 150 -5.68 6.22 -11.12
C TRP A 150 -5.63 6.61 -9.63
N SER A 151 -6.78 6.52 -8.95
CA SER A 151 -6.88 6.56 -7.48
C SER A 151 -6.82 5.13 -6.93
N PHE A 152 -6.49 4.94 -5.64
CA PHE A 152 -6.42 3.61 -5.01
C PHE A 152 -7.53 3.31 -3.97
N PHE A 153 -8.44 4.26 -3.69
CA PHE A 153 -9.50 4.05 -2.69
C PHE A 153 -10.92 4.35 -3.19
N TYR A 154 -11.21 5.57 -3.64
CA TYR A 154 -12.60 6.05 -3.69
C TYR A 154 -13.23 6.07 -5.09
N HIS A 155 -12.42 5.95 -6.15
CA HIS A 155 -12.88 6.20 -7.51
C HIS A 155 -12.42 5.10 -8.48
N ASN A 156 -13.37 4.69 -9.32
CA ASN A 156 -13.13 3.75 -10.42
C ASN A 156 -12.74 4.47 -11.72
N GLU A 157 -12.82 5.80 -11.69
CA GLU A 157 -12.49 6.69 -12.80
C GLU A 157 -11.02 7.10 -12.71
N ALA A 158 -10.43 7.41 -13.87
CA ALA A 158 -9.09 7.95 -13.91
C ALA A 158 -9.07 9.30 -13.18
N LEU A 159 -7.93 9.63 -12.58
CA LEU A 159 -7.76 10.95 -11.99
C LEU A 159 -7.95 12.03 -13.06
N PRO A 160 -8.53 13.19 -12.71
CA PRO A 160 -8.61 14.31 -13.64
C PRO A 160 -7.20 14.76 -14.04
N ASP A 161 -7.07 15.36 -15.23
CA ASP A 161 -5.76 15.70 -15.84
C ASP A 161 -4.80 16.43 -14.88
N HIS A 162 -5.31 17.32 -14.03
CA HIS A 162 -4.54 18.11 -13.07
C HIS A 162 -4.13 17.35 -11.78
N GLN A 163 -4.38 16.05 -11.69
CA GLN A 163 -4.05 15.18 -10.55
C GLN A 163 -3.20 13.95 -10.93
N LEU A 164 -2.86 13.77 -12.20
CA LEU A 164 -2.09 12.63 -12.71
C LEU A 164 -0.62 12.68 -12.24
N GLY A 165 -0.28 12.10 -11.09
CA GLY A 165 1.02 12.33 -10.43
C GLY A 165 2.17 11.34 -10.71
N ILE A 166 1.91 10.21 -11.38
CA ILE A 166 2.90 9.15 -11.59
C ILE A 166 3.36 9.11 -13.04
N ALA A 167 4.68 9.09 -13.25
CA ALA A 167 5.30 8.78 -14.54
C ALA A 167 5.79 7.33 -14.51
N GLN A 168 5.23 6.47 -15.37
CA GLN A 168 5.75 5.13 -15.56
C GLN A 168 7.11 5.20 -16.23
N LEU A 169 8.07 4.45 -15.69
CA LEU A 169 9.46 4.43 -16.16
C LEU A 169 9.81 3.11 -16.84
N SER A 170 9.35 1.98 -16.34
CA SER A 170 9.65 0.70 -16.99
C SER A 170 8.97 0.61 -18.35
N ASN A 171 9.76 0.31 -19.38
CA ASN A 171 9.27 -0.01 -20.71
C ASN A 171 8.99 -1.50 -20.92
N ARG A 172 9.12 -2.33 -19.88
CA ARG A 172 8.97 -3.79 -19.95
C ARG A 172 7.98 -4.35 -18.93
N LEU A 173 7.33 -3.47 -18.17
CA LEU A 173 6.35 -3.84 -17.15
C LEU A 173 5.09 -3.00 -17.34
N LEU A 174 3.93 -3.66 -17.31
CA LEU A 174 2.63 -3.03 -17.19
C LEU A 174 2.33 -2.72 -15.73
N ILE A 175 1.79 -1.52 -15.45
CA ILE A 175 1.30 -1.15 -14.13
C ILE A 175 -0.22 -0.92 -14.22
N PRO A 176 -1.05 -1.96 -14.04
CA PRO A 176 -2.49 -1.85 -14.10
C PRO A 176 -3.06 -1.06 -12.91
N PRO A 177 -4.25 -0.43 -13.08
CA PRO A 177 -4.94 0.25 -11.98
C PRO A 177 -5.25 -0.69 -10.81
N ASP A 178 -5.54 -1.96 -11.09
CA ASP A 178 -5.87 -2.93 -10.05
C ASP A 178 -4.65 -3.55 -9.34
N ALA A 179 -3.48 -2.90 -9.38
CA ALA A 179 -2.21 -3.34 -8.79
C ALA A 179 -1.57 -4.59 -9.45
N LEU A 180 -0.30 -4.89 -9.12
CA LEU A 180 0.49 -5.97 -9.73
C LEU A 180 0.16 -7.34 -9.08
N PRO A 181 -0.41 -8.31 -9.83
CA PRO A 181 -0.52 -9.70 -9.37
C PRO A 181 0.79 -10.48 -9.44
N PHE A 182 0.82 -11.61 -8.75
CA PHE A 182 1.94 -12.55 -8.66
C PHE A 182 1.62 -13.87 -9.34
N GLN A 183 2.66 -14.55 -9.81
CA GLN A 183 2.53 -15.86 -10.41
C GLN A 183 2.20 -16.93 -9.36
N GLY A 184 1.23 -17.79 -9.66
CA GLY A 184 0.91 -18.95 -8.84
C GLY A 184 0.28 -18.59 -7.48
N ASN A 185 0.67 -19.31 -6.43
CA ASN A 185 0.18 -19.11 -5.07
C ASN A 185 1.38 -18.95 -4.11
N PRO A 186 1.96 -17.74 -4.00
CA PRO A 186 3.12 -17.50 -3.14
C PRO A 186 2.89 -17.97 -1.71
N ASN A 187 3.92 -18.47 -1.03
CA ASN A 187 3.86 -19.00 0.32
C ASN A 187 5.06 -18.52 1.15
N GLY A 188 5.30 -17.22 1.15
CA GLY A 188 6.40 -16.60 1.90
C GLY A 188 7.66 -16.33 1.08
N GLU A 189 7.61 -16.45 -0.25
CA GLU A 189 8.61 -15.83 -1.11
C GLU A 189 8.58 -14.30 -0.96
N PHE A 190 9.71 -13.64 -1.18
CA PHE A 190 9.87 -12.21 -0.91
C PHE A 190 9.76 -11.37 -2.19
N LEU A 191 9.07 -10.24 -2.09
CA LEU A 191 9.22 -9.13 -3.01
C LEU A 191 10.14 -8.10 -2.36
N GLY A 192 11.23 -7.75 -3.04
CA GLY A 192 11.99 -6.57 -2.68
C GLY A 192 11.36 -5.33 -3.29
N TYR A 193 11.18 -4.28 -2.50
CA TYR A 193 10.87 -2.98 -3.06
C TYR A 193 11.56 -1.85 -2.29
N THR A 194 12.01 -0.85 -3.04
CA THR A 194 12.75 0.30 -2.51
C THR A 194 12.25 1.57 -3.17
N TRP A 195 12.09 2.63 -2.39
CA TRP A 195 11.88 3.97 -2.88
C TRP A 195 13.19 4.76 -2.83
N MET A 196 13.52 5.49 -3.89
CA MET A 196 14.68 6.37 -3.95
C MET A 196 14.28 7.70 -4.61
N ALA A 197 14.57 8.83 -3.96
CA ALA A 197 14.44 10.14 -4.56
C ALA A 197 15.52 10.31 -5.64
N LEU A 198 15.14 10.32 -6.92
CA LEU A 198 16.07 10.50 -8.04
C LEU A 198 15.80 11.84 -8.77
N PRO A 199 16.86 12.56 -9.21
CA PRO A 199 16.72 13.89 -9.80
C PRO A 199 16.53 13.84 -11.32
N PHE A 200 15.36 13.40 -11.80
CA PHE A 200 15.05 13.36 -13.24
C PHE A 200 15.05 14.74 -13.90
N THR A 201 14.70 15.79 -13.14
CA THR A 201 14.66 17.18 -13.60
C THR A 201 15.39 18.09 -12.63
N ASP A 202 15.83 19.26 -13.12
CA ASP A 202 16.41 20.30 -12.27
C ASP A 202 15.32 20.93 -11.38
N PRO A 203 15.65 21.34 -10.14
CA PRO A 203 14.70 22.08 -9.31
C PRO A 203 14.38 23.44 -9.96
N THR A 204 13.18 23.96 -9.70
CA THR A 204 12.71 25.21 -10.28
C THR A 204 12.35 26.23 -9.20
N THR A 205 12.62 27.50 -9.48
CA THR A 205 12.25 28.65 -8.63
C THR A 205 10.93 29.31 -9.05
N GLY A 206 10.17 28.66 -9.95
CA GLY A 206 8.89 29.16 -10.45
C GLY A 206 7.80 29.17 -9.38
N ASP A 207 6.54 29.33 -9.79
CA ASP A 207 5.39 29.34 -8.87
C ASP A 207 4.50 28.08 -9.05
N PRO A 208 4.53 27.11 -8.13
CA PRO A 208 5.34 27.10 -6.89
C PRO A 208 6.79 26.62 -7.14
N PRO A 209 7.74 27.00 -6.28
CA PRO A 209 9.08 26.43 -6.32
C PRO A 209 8.96 24.92 -6.10
N THR A 210 9.70 24.16 -6.90
CA THR A 210 9.60 22.69 -6.92
C THR A 210 11.00 22.10 -6.86
N GLY A 211 11.23 21.18 -5.93
CA GLY A 211 12.48 20.46 -5.80
C GLY A 211 12.69 19.42 -6.90
N ASP A 212 13.77 18.64 -6.78
CA ASP A 212 14.18 17.65 -7.78
C ASP A 212 13.88 16.20 -7.36
N GLN A 213 13.27 15.97 -6.20
CA GLN A 213 13.07 14.62 -5.69
C GLN A 213 11.90 13.92 -6.39
N SER A 214 12.23 13.06 -7.35
CA SER A 214 11.27 12.14 -7.95
C SER A 214 11.37 10.79 -7.22
N TRP A 215 10.46 10.55 -6.28
CA TRP A 215 10.41 9.30 -5.53
C TRP A 215 10.12 8.14 -6.47
N THR A 216 11.14 7.32 -6.72
CA THR A 216 11.17 6.25 -7.72
C THR A 216 11.11 4.90 -7.05
N CYS A 217 10.16 4.06 -7.44
CA CYS A 217 10.04 2.71 -6.91
C CYS A 217 10.87 1.73 -7.75
N PHE A 218 11.68 0.93 -7.07
CA PHE A 218 12.40 -0.22 -7.60
C PHE A 218 11.78 -1.49 -7.06
N LEU A 219 11.65 -2.50 -7.92
CA LEU A 219 11.28 -3.85 -7.54
C LEU A 219 12.44 -4.83 -7.70
N SER A 220 12.44 -5.86 -6.87
CA SER A 220 13.28 -7.05 -6.98
C SER A 220 12.38 -8.28 -6.84
N ALA A 221 12.03 -8.86 -7.99
CA ALA A 221 11.25 -10.09 -8.15
C ALA A 221 12.06 -11.11 -8.97
N ALA A 222 11.63 -12.37 -8.96
CA ALA A 222 12.35 -13.46 -9.63
C ALA A 222 12.47 -13.26 -11.15
N ASN A 223 11.46 -12.63 -11.76
CA ASN A 223 11.35 -12.40 -13.21
C ASN A 223 11.42 -10.91 -13.61
N PHE A 224 11.63 -10.00 -12.67
CA PHE A 224 11.79 -8.57 -12.94
C PHE A 224 12.57 -7.87 -11.83
N LYS A 225 13.57 -7.07 -12.19
CA LYS A 225 14.33 -6.22 -11.29
C LYS A 225 14.58 -4.87 -11.95
N GLY A 226 14.31 -3.78 -11.25
CA GLY A 226 14.53 -2.42 -11.77
C GLY A 226 13.47 -1.42 -11.36
N PRO A 227 13.59 -0.15 -11.81
CA PRO A 227 12.64 0.87 -11.48
C PRO A 227 11.35 0.72 -12.32
N ILE A 228 10.20 0.98 -11.70
CA ILE A 228 8.91 0.80 -12.34
C ILE A 228 8.25 2.13 -12.70
N ALA A 229 8.27 3.12 -11.81
CA ALA A 229 7.67 4.44 -11.98
C ALA A 229 8.16 5.39 -10.88
N TYR A 230 7.89 6.68 -11.04
CA TYR A 230 8.16 7.69 -10.03
C TYR A 230 7.03 8.72 -9.89
N TYR A 231 6.95 9.36 -8.73
CA TYR A 231 6.10 10.53 -8.53
C TYR A 231 6.77 11.79 -9.06
N ILE A 232 6.07 12.51 -9.95
CA ILE A 232 6.56 13.76 -10.52
C ILE A 232 6.65 14.82 -9.41
N PRO A 233 7.78 15.54 -9.23
CA PRO A 233 7.96 16.47 -8.11
C PRO A 233 6.84 17.50 -7.93
N GLU A 234 6.33 18.05 -9.05
CA GLU A 234 5.22 19.01 -9.07
C GLU A 234 3.91 18.46 -8.44
N THR A 235 3.77 17.15 -8.32
CA THR A 235 2.65 16.50 -7.60
C THR A 235 2.63 16.91 -6.12
N TRP A 236 3.81 17.04 -5.51
CA TRP A 236 3.96 17.39 -4.10
C TRP A 236 3.95 18.90 -3.86
N SER A 237 4.60 19.69 -4.73
CA SER A 237 4.78 21.12 -4.50
C SER A 237 3.50 21.94 -4.76
N LYS A 238 2.62 21.49 -5.65
CA LYS A 238 1.44 22.25 -6.09
C LYS A 238 0.45 22.60 -4.99
N ILE A 239 0.42 21.87 -3.87
CA ILE A 239 -0.47 22.16 -2.73
C ILE A 239 -0.28 23.60 -2.23
N ALA A 240 0.95 24.10 -2.19
CA ALA A 240 1.24 25.44 -1.70
C ALA A 240 0.55 26.52 -2.53
N LYS A 241 0.54 26.34 -3.85
CA LYS A 241 -0.13 27.25 -4.79
C LYS A 241 -1.64 27.09 -4.74
N LEU A 242 -2.14 25.86 -4.72
CA LEU A 242 -3.58 25.56 -4.73
C LEU A 242 -4.32 26.18 -3.53
N PHE A 243 -3.68 26.22 -2.37
CA PHE A 243 -4.25 26.81 -1.15
C PHE A 243 -3.75 28.23 -0.86
N ASN A 244 -3.00 28.85 -1.78
CA ASN A 244 -2.36 30.16 -1.58
C ASN A 244 -1.62 30.24 -0.23
N TYR A 245 -0.82 29.21 0.07
CA TYR A 245 -0.14 29.05 1.35
C TYR A 245 1.38 28.89 1.19
N PRO A 246 2.13 30.01 1.03
CA PRO A 246 3.57 29.99 0.77
C PRO A 246 4.42 29.29 1.84
N PHE A 247 3.88 29.11 3.05
CA PHE A 247 4.55 28.35 4.11
C PHE A 247 4.87 26.91 3.68
N LEU A 248 4.09 26.34 2.75
CA LEU A 248 4.27 24.99 2.23
C LEU A 248 5.38 24.88 1.16
N HIS A 249 5.93 25.99 0.65
CA HIS A 249 7.05 25.95 -0.28
C HIS A 249 8.26 25.22 0.33
N GLY A 250 8.76 24.19 -0.36
CA GLY A 250 9.88 23.37 0.10
C GLY A 250 9.59 22.53 1.35
N ARG A 251 8.32 22.33 1.71
CA ARG A 251 7.90 21.44 2.82
C ARG A 251 7.55 20.02 2.36
N GLY A 252 7.30 19.84 1.07
CA GLY A 252 6.85 18.59 0.48
C GLY A 252 7.95 17.58 0.18
N LEU A 253 7.52 16.39 -0.24
CA LEU A 253 8.41 15.28 -0.65
C LEU A 253 9.21 15.58 -1.92
N ASP A 254 8.90 16.64 -2.66
CA ASP A 254 9.73 17.15 -3.77
C ASP A 254 11.06 17.73 -3.30
N ALA A 255 11.14 18.19 -2.04
CA ALA A 255 12.27 18.96 -1.53
C ALA A 255 12.80 18.46 -0.17
N ARG A 256 11.96 17.92 0.71
CA ARG A 256 12.37 17.49 2.05
C ARG A 256 12.96 16.08 2.08
N PRO A 257 13.86 15.79 3.03
CA PRO A 257 14.24 14.41 3.38
C PRO A 257 13.02 13.52 3.62
N GLY A 258 13.07 12.27 3.19
CA GLY A 258 12.04 11.28 3.51
C GLY A 258 12.27 10.62 4.86
N VAL A 259 11.19 10.42 5.62
CA VAL A 259 11.20 9.74 6.91
C VAL A 259 10.32 8.49 6.83
N MET A 260 10.93 7.35 7.14
CA MET A 260 10.26 6.07 7.36
C MET A 260 10.53 5.64 8.82
N GLY A 261 9.49 5.51 9.64
CA GLY A 261 9.61 5.18 11.07
C GLY A 261 9.56 3.69 11.42
N GLY A 262 9.54 2.81 10.42
CA GLY A 262 9.29 1.37 10.55
C GLY A 262 8.35 0.87 9.45
N GLY A 263 7.62 -0.19 9.72
CA GLY A 263 6.62 -0.73 8.80
C GLY A 263 5.58 -1.59 9.52
N ALA A 264 4.44 -1.81 8.87
CA ALA A 264 3.35 -2.58 9.46
C ALA A 264 2.47 -3.26 8.42
N MET A 265 1.77 -4.29 8.86
CA MET A 265 0.50 -4.71 8.29
C MET A 265 -0.60 -3.85 8.91
N GLU A 266 -1.28 -3.05 8.09
CA GLU A 266 -2.44 -2.26 8.52
C GLU A 266 -3.73 -3.06 8.32
N ILE A 267 -4.47 -3.28 9.42
CA ILE A 267 -5.74 -3.98 9.40
C ILE A 267 -6.85 -2.93 9.47
N ASN A 268 -7.49 -2.66 8.33
CA ASN A 268 -8.51 -1.62 8.23
C ASN A 268 -9.93 -2.20 8.27
N THR A 269 -10.24 -3.17 7.40
CA THR A 269 -11.60 -3.70 7.25
C THR A 269 -11.58 -5.21 7.15
N VAL A 270 -12.22 -5.89 8.09
CA VAL A 270 -12.36 -7.35 8.10
C VAL A 270 -13.81 -7.67 8.41
N PRO A 271 -14.54 -8.43 7.57
CA PRO A 271 -15.93 -8.75 7.88
C PRO A 271 -16.00 -9.65 9.11
N ARG A 272 -17.11 -9.59 9.84
CA ARG A 272 -17.43 -10.54 10.91
C ARG A 272 -18.89 -10.93 10.89
N PHE A 273 -19.19 -12.04 11.54
CA PHE A 273 -20.54 -12.43 11.91
C PHE A 273 -20.69 -12.43 13.43
N ASP A 274 -21.81 -11.90 13.93
CA ASP A 274 -22.19 -11.96 15.34
C ASP A 274 -23.47 -12.81 15.49
N ALA A 275 -23.55 -13.64 16.53
CA ALA A 275 -24.75 -14.40 16.88
C ALA A 275 -24.82 -14.68 18.39
N LYS A 276 -26.03 -14.88 18.92
CA LYS A 276 -26.27 -15.22 20.33
C LYS A 276 -26.53 -16.71 20.53
N ASP A 277 -26.04 -17.26 21.64
CA ASP A 277 -26.42 -18.57 22.14
C ASP A 277 -27.76 -18.53 22.91
N ALA A 278 -28.20 -19.69 23.41
CA ALA A 278 -29.45 -19.82 24.16
C ALA A 278 -29.45 -19.06 25.50
N GLN A 279 -28.28 -18.74 26.05
CA GLN A 279 -28.10 -17.99 27.29
C GLN A 279 -27.98 -16.47 27.02
N GLY A 280 -28.10 -16.04 25.76
CA GLY A 280 -28.00 -14.64 25.36
C GLY A 280 -26.55 -14.14 25.21
N THR A 281 -25.56 -15.00 25.35
CA THR A 281 -24.15 -14.65 25.16
C THR A 281 -23.85 -14.46 23.69
N THR A 282 -23.20 -13.35 23.34
CA THR A 282 -22.81 -13.07 21.95
C THR A 282 -21.44 -13.67 21.65
N TYR A 283 -21.34 -14.31 20.48
CA TYR A 283 -20.10 -14.76 19.89
C TYR A 283 -19.91 -14.07 18.53
N SER A 284 -18.66 -13.95 18.11
CA SER A 284 -18.32 -13.49 16.78
C SER A 284 -17.39 -14.47 16.06
N LYS A 285 -17.48 -14.47 14.72
CA LYS A 285 -16.61 -15.20 13.81
C LYS A 285 -15.94 -14.22 12.85
N LEU A 286 -14.62 -14.37 12.68
CA LEU A 286 -13.81 -13.72 11.65
C LEU A 286 -13.60 -14.65 10.45
N PRO A 287 -13.19 -14.13 9.28
CA PRO A 287 -12.65 -14.97 8.22
C PRO A 287 -11.39 -15.70 8.66
N LYS A 288 -11.02 -16.75 7.94
CA LYS A 288 -9.75 -17.43 8.15
C LYS A 288 -8.63 -16.52 7.65
N LEU A 289 -7.75 -16.12 8.57
CA LEU A 289 -6.52 -15.39 8.25
C LEU A 289 -5.33 -16.30 8.51
N GLN A 290 -4.40 -16.40 7.56
CA GLN A 290 -3.31 -17.38 7.59
C GLN A 290 -1.93 -16.77 7.29
N TRP A 291 -0.88 -17.35 7.87
CA TRP A 291 0.52 -16.96 7.69
C TRP A 291 1.39 -18.15 7.26
N PRO A 292 2.46 -17.91 6.47
CA PRO A 292 3.38 -18.95 6.04
C PRO A 292 4.32 -19.30 7.22
N VAL A 293 3.94 -20.32 7.99
CA VAL A 293 4.70 -20.78 9.16
C VAL A 293 5.59 -21.98 8.82
N ASP A 294 6.81 -21.98 9.34
CA ASP A 294 7.68 -23.17 9.29
C ASP A 294 7.34 -24.17 10.41
N ALA A 295 8.10 -25.28 10.45
CA ALA A 295 7.90 -26.36 11.43
C ALA A 295 8.08 -25.87 12.89
N GLU A 296 8.93 -24.85 13.10
CA GLU A 296 9.17 -24.22 14.40
C GLU A 296 8.10 -23.18 14.76
N GLY A 297 7.13 -22.92 13.87
CA GLY A 297 6.08 -21.94 14.04
C GLY A 297 6.53 -20.50 13.79
N ARG A 298 7.57 -20.28 12.98
CA ARG A 298 8.04 -18.94 12.61
C ARG A 298 7.45 -18.54 11.27
N ALA A 299 6.89 -17.34 11.20
CA ALA A 299 6.55 -16.68 9.94
C ALA A 299 7.48 -15.49 9.74
N TYR A 300 8.32 -15.54 8.71
CA TYR A 300 9.27 -14.46 8.39
C TYR A 300 8.62 -13.47 7.42
N LEU A 301 8.51 -12.20 7.81
CA LEU A 301 7.67 -11.24 7.10
C LEU A 301 8.44 -10.10 6.45
N VAL A 302 9.44 -9.54 7.12
CA VAL A 302 10.28 -8.46 6.58
C VAL A 302 11.74 -8.71 6.92
N GLN A 303 12.61 -8.53 5.92
CA GLN A 303 14.06 -8.62 6.05
C GLN A 303 14.74 -7.48 5.30
N ASP A 304 16.05 -7.30 5.57
CA ASP A 304 16.91 -6.40 4.80
C ASP A 304 16.39 -4.96 4.72
N VAL A 305 15.79 -4.47 5.81
CA VAL A 305 15.41 -3.07 5.95
C VAL A 305 16.64 -2.20 5.80
N THR A 306 16.64 -1.35 4.77
CA THR A 306 17.79 -0.56 4.36
C THR A 306 17.35 0.86 4.07
N TYR A 307 18.08 1.82 4.64
CA TYR A 307 17.97 3.24 4.36
C TYR A 307 19.16 3.68 3.53
N TYR A 308 18.94 4.63 2.63
CA TYR A 308 19.88 5.05 1.62
C TYR A 308 20.10 6.56 1.70
N SER A 309 21.37 6.95 1.62
CA SER A 309 21.78 8.31 1.40
C SER A 309 21.89 8.63 -0.09
N LYS A 310 22.10 9.91 -0.42
CA LYS A 310 22.28 10.33 -1.82
C LYS A 310 23.46 9.62 -2.50
N ALA A 311 24.50 9.28 -1.74
CA ALA A 311 25.66 8.55 -2.21
C ALA A 311 25.32 7.13 -2.73
N ALA A 312 24.19 6.55 -2.31
CA ALA A 312 23.78 5.22 -2.77
C ALA A 312 23.43 5.20 -4.26
N LEU A 313 22.80 6.26 -4.77
CA LEU A 313 22.39 6.29 -6.19
C LEU A 313 22.14 7.71 -6.74
N TYR A 314 21.57 8.62 -5.94
CA TYR A 314 21.20 9.96 -6.39
C TYR A 314 22.39 10.70 -7.03
N ASP A 315 23.57 10.68 -6.39
CA ASP A 315 24.71 11.48 -6.85
C ASP A 315 25.26 10.97 -8.20
N ALA A 316 25.39 9.65 -8.34
CA ALA A 316 25.82 9.02 -9.59
C ALA A 316 24.78 9.20 -10.71
N PHE A 317 23.49 9.10 -10.37
CA PHE A 317 22.41 9.34 -11.31
C PHE A 317 22.40 10.79 -11.83
N LYS A 318 22.56 11.76 -10.93
CA LYS A 318 22.66 13.18 -11.28
C LYS A 318 23.87 13.45 -12.17
N SER A 319 25.04 12.94 -11.80
CA SER A 319 26.26 13.07 -12.61
C SER A 319 26.06 12.56 -14.03
N TRP A 320 25.44 11.38 -14.20
CA TRP A 320 25.14 10.82 -15.51
C TRP A 320 24.17 11.69 -16.33
N ARG A 321 23.09 12.14 -15.70
CA ARG A 321 22.09 13.03 -16.33
C ARG A 321 22.73 14.33 -16.82
N ASP A 322 23.71 14.84 -16.09
CA ASP A 322 24.43 16.08 -16.39
C ASP A 322 25.63 15.88 -17.34
N GLY A 323 25.71 14.71 -17.99
CA GLY A 323 26.70 14.42 -19.05
C GLY A 323 27.91 13.59 -18.61
N GLY A 324 27.95 13.16 -17.35
CA GLY A 324 28.96 12.23 -16.83
C GLY A 324 28.76 10.79 -17.30
N SER A 325 29.57 9.89 -16.73
CA SER A 325 29.55 8.45 -17.05
C SER A 325 28.21 7.79 -16.69
N ALA A 326 27.84 6.74 -17.43
CA ALA A 326 26.63 5.99 -17.18
C ALA A 326 26.61 5.38 -15.77
N CYS A 327 25.53 5.62 -15.02
CA CYS A 327 25.28 4.97 -13.75
C CYS A 327 24.64 3.60 -13.97
N SER A 328 25.07 2.57 -13.23
CA SER A 328 24.51 1.22 -13.34
C SER A 328 23.10 1.08 -12.75
N GLY A 329 22.65 2.06 -11.95
CA GLY A 329 21.42 1.99 -11.18
C GLY A 329 21.52 1.17 -9.89
N ARG A 330 22.62 0.42 -9.68
CA ARG A 330 22.81 -0.35 -8.45
C ARG A 330 22.98 0.60 -7.27
N PHE A 331 22.32 0.27 -6.17
CA PHE A 331 22.45 1.00 -4.91
C PHE A 331 23.81 0.65 -4.30
N ASP A 332 24.67 1.66 -4.15
CA ASP A 332 25.99 1.50 -3.54
C ASP A 332 25.86 1.28 -2.03
N GLU A 333 26.48 0.22 -1.51
CA GLU A 333 26.49 -0.13 -0.09
C GLU A 333 27.13 0.97 0.78
N LYS A 334 28.03 1.79 0.23
CA LYS A 334 28.60 2.96 0.94
C LYS A 334 27.54 3.97 1.33
N GLY A 335 26.45 4.05 0.57
CA GLY A 335 25.31 4.90 0.86
C GLY A 335 24.21 4.19 1.63
N ALA A 336 24.39 2.95 2.07
CA ALA A 336 23.35 2.13 2.70
C ALA A 336 23.56 1.98 4.22
N PHE A 337 22.46 1.98 4.96
CA PHE A 337 22.41 1.72 6.38
C PHE A 337 21.29 0.75 6.73
N LYS A 338 21.63 -0.34 7.41
CA LYS A 338 20.68 -1.35 7.89
C LYS A 338 20.49 -1.17 9.40
N PRO A 339 19.37 -0.58 9.87
CA PRO A 339 19.17 -0.36 11.29
C PRO A 339 18.82 -1.66 12.01
N LYS A 340 19.14 -1.74 13.31
CA LYS A 340 18.63 -2.81 14.17
C LYS A 340 17.12 -2.69 14.35
N LEU A 341 16.38 -3.75 14.01
CA LEU A 341 14.93 -3.79 14.14
C LEU A 341 14.50 -4.02 15.60
N ASN A 342 13.31 -3.53 15.92
CA ASN A 342 12.59 -3.82 17.14
C ASN A 342 11.10 -4.06 16.84
N THR A 343 10.38 -4.64 17.79
CA THR A 343 8.95 -4.88 17.65
C THR A 343 8.29 -4.93 19.03
N ARG A 344 6.96 -4.98 19.07
CA ARG A 344 6.18 -4.97 20.31
C ARG A 344 4.92 -5.78 20.12
N THR A 345 4.43 -6.35 21.22
CA THR A 345 3.17 -7.09 21.23
C THR A 345 2.04 -6.26 20.64
N THR A 346 1.34 -6.88 19.69
CA THR A 346 0.27 -6.27 18.91
C THR A 346 -0.99 -6.11 19.72
N ARG A 347 -1.82 -5.13 19.35
CA ARG A 347 -3.12 -4.90 19.95
C ARG A 347 -4.15 -4.81 18.85
N TYR A 348 -5.32 -5.39 19.12
CA TYR A 348 -6.42 -5.46 18.19
C TYR A 348 -7.71 -5.02 18.85
N ASP A 349 -8.62 -4.49 18.05
CA ASP A 349 -9.98 -4.22 18.45
C ASP A 349 -10.99 -4.77 17.43
N GLN A 350 -12.20 -5.00 17.91
CA GLN A 350 -13.35 -5.40 17.12
C GLN A 350 -14.51 -4.44 17.46
N ALA A 351 -14.87 -3.57 16.50
CA ALA A 351 -15.78 -2.44 16.70
C ALA A 351 -15.43 -1.58 17.94
N GLY A 352 -14.14 -1.23 18.08
CA GLY A 352 -13.65 -0.40 19.19
C GLY A 352 -13.55 -1.11 20.53
N LYS A 353 -13.88 -2.41 20.60
CA LYS A 353 -13.77 -3.24 21.81
C LYS A 353 -12.50 -4.06 21.76
N LYS A 354 -11.75 -4.07 22.87
CA LYS A 354 -10.44 -4.71 22.96
C LYS A 354 -10.55 -6.21 22.72
N MET A 355 -9.69 -6.76 21.87
CA MET A 355 -9.56 -8.20 21.70
C MET A 355 -8.45 -8.75 22.59
N VAL A 356 -8.70 -9.87 23.27
CA VAL A 356 -7.77 -10.50 24.22
C VAL A 356 -7.62 -11.99 23.96
N GLY A 357 -6.46 -12.54 24.35
CA GLY A 357 -6.14 -13.95 24.16
C GLY A 357 -5.56 -14.27 22.78
N VAL A 358 -5.32 -13.27 21.92
CA VAL A 358 -4.64 -13.44 20.62
C VAL A 358 -3.15 -13.67 20.82
N GLU A 359 -2.57 -12.98 21.80
CA GLU A 359 -1.17 -13.12 22.24
C GLU A 359 -0.81 -14.53 22.72
N ARG A 360 -1.81 -15.36 23.05
CA ARG A 360 -1.60 -16.79 23.33
C ARG A 360 -1.27 -17.59 22.08
N ALA A 361 -1.72 -17.16 20.90
CA ALA A 361 -1.54 -17.86 19.64
C ALA A 361 -0.19 -17.51 18.99
N PHE A 362 0.18 -16.23 18.99
CA PHE A 362 1.46 -15.76 18.47
C PHE A 362 1.84 -14.39 19.06
N ASP A 363 3.11 -14.02 18.93
CA ASP A 363 3.58 -12.64 19.10
C ASP A 363 4.61 -12.29 18.00
N THR A 364 4.84 -11.00 17.81
CA THR A 364 5.90 -10.45 16.97
C THR A 364 7.29 -10.78 17.52
N ARG A 365 8.25 -11.00 16.62
CA ARG A 365 9.64 -11.27 17.00
C ARG A 365 10.61 -10.71 15.96
N ILE A 366 11.78 -10.29 16.43
CA ILE A 366 12.97 -10.12 15.60
C ILE A 366 13.79 -11.41 15.72
N PHE A 367 13.89 -12.15 14.62
CA PHE A 367 14.67 -13.37 14.50
C PHE A 367 16.13 -13.07 14.14
N ASP A 368 16.98 -14.09 14.23
CA ASP A 368 18.37 -14.04 13.80
C ASP A 368 18.48 -13.51 12.36
N GLY A 369 19.52 -12.70 12.12
CA GLY A 369 19.68 -11.98 10.85
C GLY A 369 18.83 -10.70 10.73
N ASN A 370 18.30 -10.18 11.84
CA ASN A 370 17.52 -8.94 11.87
C ASN A 370 16.23 -9.02 11.03
N VAL A 371 15.53 -10.15 11.13
CA VAL A 371 14.33 -10.45 10.35
C VAL A 371 13.10 -10.31 11.23
N TRP A 372 12.17 -9.44 10.87
CA TRP A 372 10.91 -9.29 11.57
C TRP A 372 9.88 -10.32 11.11
N GLY A 373 9.11 -10.85 12.05
CA GLY A 373 8.02 -11.76 11.75
C GLY A 373 7.20 -12.13 12.99
N LEU A 374 6.52 -13.28 12.93
CA LEU A 374 5.66 -13.79 13.99
C LEU A 374 6.16 -15.14 14.50
N GLN A 375 6.18 -15.31 15.81
CA GLN A 375 6.40 -16.60 16.47
C GLN A 375 5.05 -17.14 16.96
N TRP A 376 4.66 -18.29 16.43
CA TRP A 376 3.47 -19.02 16.81
C TRP A 376 3.76 -19.99 17.95
N PHE A 377 2.81 -20.09 18.87
CA PHE A 377 2.91 -20.92 20.07
C PHE A 377 1.94 -22.09 20.02
N THR A 378 2.23 -23.13 20.82
CA THR A 378 1.22 -24.13 21.15
C THR A 378 0.17 -23.48 22.03
N ASN A 379 -1.09 -23.56 21.61
CA ASN A 379 -2.20 -22.88 22.26
C ASN A 379 -3.52 -23.65 22.01
N ASP A 380 -4.59 -23.21 22.65
CA ASP A 380 -5.92 -23.82 22.57
C ASP A 380 -6.88 -23.10 21.61
N VAL A 381 -6.57 -21.89 21.14
CA VAL A 381 -7.50 -21.06 20.35
C VAL A 381 -7.36 -21.13 18.85
N ALA A 382 -6.17 -21.49 18.36
CA ALA A 382 -5.89 -21.56 16.94
C ALA A 382 -4.75 -22.52 16.60
N THR A 383 -4.88 -23.18 15.44
CA THR A 383 -3.76 -23.91 14.83
C THR A 383 -2.63 -22.93 14.47
N LYS A 384 -1.37 -23.37 14.58
CA LYS A 384 -0.21 -22.56 14.17
C LYS A 384 -0.40 -22.06 12.74
N GLY A 385 -0.15 -20.77 12.54
CA GLY A 385 -0.33 -20.09 11.26
C GLY A 385 -1.75 -19.58 11.00
N LEU A 386 -2.74 -19.85 11.84
CA LEU A 386 -4.11 -19.35 11.69
C LEU A 386 -4.45 -18.34 12.79
N PHE A 387 -4.92 -17.15 12.42
CA PHE A 387 -5.40 -16.18 13.40
C PHE A 387 -6.63 -16.74 14.14
N PRO A 388 -6.78 -16.51 15.46
CA PRO A 388 -7.97 -16.95 16.19
C PRO A 388 -9.25 -16.44 15.54
N GLN A 389 -10.16 -17.37 15.22
CA GLN A 389 -11.33 -17.05 14.40
C GLN A 389 -12.55 -16.65 15.22
N TYR A 390 -12.64 -17.11 16.47
CA TYR A 390 -13.85 -16.99 17.27
C TYR A 390 -13.63 -16.22 18.57
N TYR A 391 -14.60 -15.38 18.91
CA TYR A 391 -14.52 -14.54 20.11
C TYR A 391 -15.84 -14.54 20.88
N LYS A 392 -15.76 -14.79 22.19
CA LYS A 392 -16.85 -14.60 23.14
C LYS A 392 -16.88 -13.14 23.60
N HIS A 393 -18.05 -12.51 23.59
CA HIS A 393 -18.20 -11.13 24.05
C HIS A 393 -18.37 -11.12 25.57
N VAL A 394 -17.43 -10.51 26.30
CA VAL A 394 -17.44 -10.43 27.77
C VAL A 394 -17.24 -8.98 28.17
N GLY A 395 -18.34 -8.29 28.49
CA GLY A 395 -18.34 -6.85 28.73
C GLY A 395 -17.70 -6.08 27.57
N GLU A 396 -16.64 -5.33 27.88
CA GLU A 396 -15.89 -4.51 26.94
C GLU A 396 -14.81 -5.26 26.16
N GLU A 397 -14.65 -6.57 26.40
CA GLU A 397 -13.64 -7.40 25.75
C GLU A 397 -14.26 -8.39 24.77
N ARG A 398 -13.43 -8.80 23.81
CA ARG A 398 -13.67 -9.89 22.87
C ARG A 398 -12.62 -10.94 23.12
N VAL A 399 -13.00 -12.01 23.80
CA VAL A 399 -12.08 -13.04 24.29
C VAL A 399 -11.96 -14.14 23.25
N ALA A 400 -10.75 -14.40 22.75
CA ALA A 400 -10.50 -15.49 21.82
C ALA A 400 -10.86 -16.85 22.44
N VAL A 401 -11.61 -17.68 21.72
CA VAL A 401 -12.04 -19.02 22.16
C VAL A 401 -11.81 -20.04 21.05
N PRO A 402 -11.54 -21.33 21.38
CA PRO A 402 -11.53 -22.39 20.38
C PRO A 402 -12.89 -22.54 19.70
N ALA A 403 -12.88 -23.04 18.46
CA ALA A 403 -14.09 -23.38 17.71
C ALA A 403 -15.03 -24.32 18.49
N ALA A 404 -14.48 -25.25 19.27
CA ALA A 404 -15.25 -26.20 20.08
C ALA A 404 -16.05 -25.54 21.23
N GLN A 405 -15.71 -24.31 21.63
CA GLN A 405 -16.46 -23.55 22.64
C GLN A 405 -17.55 -22.65 22.03
N VAL A 406 -17.70 -22.63 20.71
CA VAL A 406 -18.76 -21.86 20.05
C VAL A 406 -20.01 -22.73 19.95
N PRO A 407 -21.12 -22.37 20.63
CA PRO A 407 -22.32 -23.21 20.63
C PRO A 407 -22.90 -23.38 19.22
N THR A 408 -23.30 -24.61 18.87
CA THR A 408 -23.78 -24.95 17.52
C THR A 408 -25.02 -24.15 17.11
N GLU A 409 -25.87 -23.81 18.09
CA GLU A 409 -27.07 -23.00 17.90
C GLU A 409 -26.78 -21.57 17.45
N THR A 410 -25.55 -21.06 17.65
CA THR A 410 -25.14 -19.76 17.09
C THR A 410 -25.08 -19.78 15.57
N LYS A 411 -24.98 -20.96 14.95
CA LYS A 411 -24.79 -21.21 13.51
C LYS A 411 -23.52 -20.60 12.91
N LEU A 412 -22.67 -19.93 13.70
CA LEU A 412 -21.45 -19.28 13.24
C LEU A 412 -20.47 -20.24 12.55
N PRO A 413 -20.21 -21.47 13.05
CA PRO A 413 -19.25 -22.36 12.40
C PRO A 413 -19.54 -22.60 10.91
N ALA A 414 -20.82 -22.75 10.56
CA ALA A 414 -21.27 -22.99 9.19
C ALA A 414 -21.38 -21.73 8.31
N GLN A 415 -21.20 -20.52 8.86
CA GLN A 415 -21.33 -19.29 8.06
C GLN A 415 -20.12 -19.07 7.15
N GLU A 416 -20.38 -18.72 5.90
CA GLU A 416 -19.35 -18.38 4.92
C GLU A 416 -19.37 -16.88 4.63
N PHE A 417 -18.18 -16.30 4.44
CA PHE A 417 -18.04 -14.90 4.11
C PHE A 417 -18.30 -14.67 2.62
N LYS A 418 -18.90 -13.52 2.31
CA LYS A 418 -19.18 -13.14 0.93
C LYS A 418 -17.87 -13.05 0.14
N LEU A 419 -17.84 -13.69 -1.02
CA LEU A 419 -16.74 -13.58 -1.98
C LEU A 419 -16.84 -12.30 -2.79
N ALA A 420 -15.68 -11.73 -3.10
CA ALA A 420 -15.53 -10.64 -4.03
C ALA A 420 -15.92 -11.12 -5.43
N LYS A 421 -16.63 -10.25 -6.14
CA LYS A 421 -16.92 -10.43 -7.57
C LYS A 421 -16.06 -9.43 -8.34
N PRO A 422 -15.73 -9.72 -9.61
CA PRO A 422 -15.10 -8.75 -10.49
C PRO A 422 -15.85 -7.41 -10.43
N GLY A 423 -15.09 -6.34 -10.19
CA GLY A 423 -15.61 -4.97 -10.17
C GLY A 423 -15.87 -4.42 -11.57
N VAL A 424 -16.28 -3.14 -11.62
CA VAL A 424 -16.48 -2.44 -12.89
C VAL A 424 -15.14 -2.25 -13.63
N PRO A 425 -15.13 -2.04 -14.96
CA PRO A 425 -13.89 -1.76 -15.67
C PRO A 425 -13.25 -0.44 -15.23
N TYR A 426 -11.93 -0.41 -15.14
CA TYR A 426 -11.16 0.83 -15.24
C TYR A 426 -11.08 1.22 -16.71
N THR A 427 -11.48 2.43 -17.08
CA THR A 427 -11.40 2.94 -18.46
C THR A 427 -10.93 4.39 -18.49
N SER A 428 -9.78 4.66 -19.13
CA SER A 428 -9.23 6.00 -19.23
C SER A 428 -10.09 6.90 -20.12
N PRO A 429 -10.11 8.22 -19.90
CA PRO A 429 -10.71 9.17 -20.82
C PRO A 429 -10.16 9.05 -22.26
N THR A 430 -11.00 9.35 -23.25
CA THR A 430 -10.60 9.42 -24.68
C THR A 430 -10.29 10.85 -25.14
N VAL A 431 -10.15 11.78 -24.19
CA VAL A 431 -9.90 13.21 -24.41
C VAL A 431 -8.80 13.70 -23.44
N GLY A 432 -8.42 14.96 -23.55
CA GLY A 432 -7.48 15.58 -22.62
C GLY A 432 -6.09 14.94 -22.66
N ALA A 433 -5.46 14.82 -21.49
CA ALA A 433 -4.11 14.31 -21.30
C ALA A 433 -3.88 12.89 -21.87
N TRP A 434 -4.93 12.07 -21.93
CA TRP A 434 -4.87 10.70 -22.44
C TRP A 434 -4.82 10.62 -23.96
N ALA A 435 -5.38 11.61 -24.65
CA ALA A 435 -5.55 11.62 -26.11
C ALA A 435 -4.62 12.60 -26.85
N LYS A 436 -4.05 13.60 -26.16
CA LYS A 436 -3.18 14.60 -26.77
C LYS A 436 -1.93 14.83 -25.91
N PRO A 437 -0.71 14.52 -26.39
CA PRO A 437 -0.38 14.02 -27.74
C PRO A 437 -0.91 12.62 -28.06
N GLY A 438 -1.22 11.83 -27.02
CA GLY A 438 -1.77 10.49 -27.16
C GLY A 438 -0.70 9.40 -27.37
N PRO A 439 -1.12 8.14 -27.51
CA PRO A 439 -0.20 7.02 -27.70
C PRO A 439 0.45 7.05 -29.08
N LYS A 440 1.69 6.56 -29.16
CA LYS A 440 2.40 6.33 -30.41
C LYS A 440 1.93 5.07 -31.13
N LEU A 441 1.61 4.00 -30.38
CA LEU A 441 1.22 2.69 -30.93
C LEU A 441 0.29 1.94 -29.96
N GLY A 442 -0.67 1.21 -30.50
CA GLY A 442 -1.66 0.44 -29.75
C GLY A 442 -3.08 0.69 -30.24
N PRO A 443 -4.11 0.17 -29.55
CA PRO A 443 -4.01 -0.59 -28.30
C PRO A 443 -3.53 -2.04 -28.47
N PHE A 444 -3.01 -2.61 -27.39
CA PHE A 444 -2.67 -4.02 -27.19
C PHE A 444 -3.43 -4.58 -26.00
N THR A 445 -3.51 -5.91 -25.87
CA THR A 445 -4.18 -6.57 -24.75
C THR A 445 -3.40 -7.74 -24.19
N VAL A 446 -3.44 -7.92 -22.87
CA VAL A 446 -2.98 -9.14 -22.17
C VAL A 446 -4.03 -9.60 -21.17
N LYS A 447 -4.05 -10.91 -20.90
CA LYS A 447 -4.89 -11.49 -19.84
C LYS A 447 -4.00 -11.78 -18.63
N LEU A 448 -4.40 -11.25 -17.47
CA LEU A 448 -3.71 -11.46 -16.20
C LEU A 448 -4.24 -12.70 -15.47
N VAL A 449 -3.45 -13.21 -14.53
CA VAL A 449 -3.78 -14.36 -13.66
C VAL A 449 -4.99 -14.10 -12.77
N ASP A 450 -5.29 -12.82 -12.50
CA ASP A 450 -6.46 -12.41 -11.73
C ASP A 450 -7.79 -12.48 -12.51
N GLY A 451 -7.74 -12.95 -13.76
CA GLY A 451 -8.89 -13.11 -14.64
C GLY A 451 -9.28 -11.84 -15.40
N SER A 452 -8.58 -10.72 -15.17
CA SER A 452 -8.81 -9.48 -15.91
C SER A 452 -8.06 -9.44 -17.24
N VAL A 453 -8.57 -8.63 -18.16
CA VAL A 453 -7.91 -8.25 -19.41
C VAL A 453 -7.48 -6.79 -19.30
N VAL A 454 -6.18 -6.56 -19.50
CA VAL A 454 -5.56 -5.24 -19.53
C VAL A 454 -5.41 -4.79 -20.97
N THR A 455 -5.86 -3.58 -21.28
CA THR A 455 -5.58 -2.87 -22.53
C THR A 455 -4.55 -1.78 -22.28
N TYR A 456 -3.53 -1.71 -23.12
CA TYR A 456 -2.46 -0.73 -22.99
C TYR A 456 -1.99 -0.20 -24.35
N SER A 457 -1.35 0.96 -24.33
CA SER A 457 -0.75 1.58 -25.51
C SER A 457 0.63 2.14 -25.17
N TRP A 458 1.50 2.24 -26.17
CA TRP A 458 2.84 2.78 -26.01
C TRP A 458 2.82 4.28 -26.17
N TYR A 459 3.25 4.99 -25.13
CA TYR A 459 3.43 6.44 -25.15
C TYR A 459 4.92 6.75 -25.24
N ARG A 460 5.27 7.81 -25.97
CA ARG A 460 6.58 8.42 -25.78
C ARG A 460 6.64 8.91 -24.34
N PHE A 461 7.78 8.74 -23.67
CA PHE A 461 7.85 8.92 -22.22
C PHE A 461 7.31 10.29 -21.75
N VAL A 462 7.69 11.39 -22.40
CA VAL A 462 7.20 12.74 -22.03
C VAL A 462 5.80 13.08 -22.54
N ASP A 463 5.20 12.20 -23.33
CA ASP A 463 3.84 12.33 -23.85
C ASP A 463 2.83 11.52 -23.00
N GLN A 464 3.29 10.87 -21.92
CA GLN A 464 2.42 10.24 -20.91
C GLN A 464 1.39 11.26 -20.38
N PRO A 465 0.18 10.80 -19.99
CA PRO A 465 -0.87 11.68 -19.49
C PRO A 465 -0.41 12.56 -18.31
N SER A 466 0.41 12.02 -17.41
CA SER A 466 0.88 12.72 -16.20
C SER A 466 1.69 13.98 -16.48
N PHE A 467 2.38 14.08 -17.63
CA PHE A 467 3.15 15.28 -17.98
C PHE A 467 2.30 16.40 -18.60
N GLN A 468 1.09 16.10 -19.09
CA GLN A 468 0.32 17.07 -19.89
C GLN A 468 -0.27 18.21 -19.06
N GLN A 469 -0.36 18.05 -17.75
CA GLN A 469 -0.80 19.09 -16.83
C GLN A 469 0.25 20.19 -16.61
N TYR A 470 1.51 19.96 -17.00
CA TYR A 470 2.61 20.89 -16.73
C TYR A 470 3.02 21.66 -17.97
N ASN A 471 3.18 22.98 -17.83
CA ASN A 471 3.66 23.86 -18.90
C ASN A 471 5.19 23.79 -19.05
N TRP A 472 5.72 22.60 -19.30
CA TRP A 472 7.14 22.39 -19.51
C TRP A 472 7.57 22.84 -20.91
N SER A 473 8.74 23.50 -21.00
CA SER A 473 9.34 23.87 -22.28
C SER A 473 9.66 22.64 -23.13
N ALA A 474 9.70 22.83 -24.44
CA ALA A 474 10.12 21.78 -25.38
C ALA A 474 11.52 21.24 -25.04
N GLU A 475 12.43 22.12 -24.60
CA GLU A 475 13.78 21.76 -24.17
C GLU A 475 13.77 20.87 -22.90
N LYS A 476 12.98 21.22 -21.87
CA LYS A 476 12.87 20.40 -20.65
C LYS A 476 12.35 19.00 -20.99
N LYS A 477 11.32 18.92 -21.84
CA LYS A 477 10.77 17.64 -22.34
C LYS A 477 11.82 16.85 -23.13
N ALA A 478 12.56 17.51 -24.04
CA ALA A 478 13.60 16.85 -24.83
C ALA A 478 14.76 16.31 -23.97
N LYS A 479 15.22 17.07 -22.97
CA LYS A 479 16.27 16.64 -22.03
C LYS A 479 15.84 15.41 -21.24
N LEU A 480 14.61 15.40 -20.70
CA LEU A 480 14.08 14.25 -19.98
C LEU A 480 13.91 13.03 -20.89
N GLN A 481 13.33 13.21 -22.07
CA GLN A 481 13.13 12.15 -23.06
C GLN A 481 14.47 11.47 -23.43
N ALA A 482 15.49 12.27 -23.79
CA ALA A 482 16.82 11.76 -24.15
C ALA A 482 17.49 11.02 -22.98
N PHE A 483 17.27 11.46 -21.74
CA PHE A 483 17.81 10.78 -20.58
C PHE A 483 17.10 9.46 -20.28
N VAL A 484 15.79 9.39 -20.46
CA VAL A 484 15.02 8.13 -20.33
C VAL A 484 15.41 7.12 -21.41
N GLU A 485 15.70 7.57 -22.63
CA GLU A 485 16.24 6.69 -23.68
C GLU A 485 17.56 6.04 -23.24
N LYS A 486 18.46 6.83 -22.63
CA LYS A 486 19.69 6.28 -22.04
C LYS A 486 19.41 5.28 -20.92
N LEU A 487 18.43 5.55 -20.05
CA LEU A 487 18.03 4.62 -18.99
C LEU A 487 17.54 3.29 -19.59
N HIS A 488 16.57 3.31 -20.51
CA HIS A 488 16.01 2.10 -21.11
C HIS A 488 17.07 1.24 -21.84
N ALA A 489 18.10 1.88 -22.40
CA ALA A 489 19.20 1.20 -23.07
C ALA A 489 20.22 0.56 -22.10
N ASN A 490 20.42 1.13 -20.90
CA ASN A 490 21.50 0.73 -19.99
C ASN A 490 21.04 -0.01 -18.74
N TRP A 491 19.74 0.06 -18.42
CA TRP A 491 19.15 -0.53 -17.22
C TRP A 491 18.25 -1.71 -17.63
N PRO A 492 18.79 -2.95 -17.65
CA PRO A 492 18.04 -4.14 -17.99
C PRO A 492 17.13 -4.57 -16.82
N THR A 493 16.21 -5.49 -17.08
CA THR A 493 15.21 -5.95 -16.11
C THR A 493 15.62 -7.15 -15.25
N ASP A 494 16.89 -7.55 -15.30
CA ASP A 494 17.42 -8.75 -14.65
C ASP A 494 18.65 -8.46 -13.75
N ARG A 495 19.11 -7.22 -13.71
CA ARG A 495 20.21 -6.76 -12.85
C ARG A 495 19.76 -6.65 -11.40
N ASP A 496 20.63 -7.04 -10.46
CA ASP A 496 20.39 -6.75 -9.04
C ASP A 496 20.69 -5.27 -8.76
N TYR A 497 19.66 -4.41 -8.85
CA TYR A 497 19.74 -3.01 -8.44
C TYR A 497 19.87 -2.87 -6.93
N MET A 498 19.07 -3.65 -6.20
CA MET A 498 19.18 -3.86 -4.76
C MET A 498 20.03 -5.09 -4.49
N ALA A 499 20.68 -5.18 -3.33
CA ALA A 499 21.31 -6.41 -2.88
C ALA A 499 20.27 -7.56 -2.85
N PRO A 500 20.60 -8.79 -3.30
CA PRO A 500 19.71 -9.95 -3.19
C PRO A 500 19.22 -10.19 -1.76
N PRO A 501 18.06 -10.83 -1.56
CA PRO A 501 17.54 -11.10 -0.22
C PRO A 501 18.49 -12.03 0.54
N THR A 502 18.72 -11.75 1.82
CA THR A 502 19.62 -12.55 2.65
C THR A 502 19.06 -13.94 2.97
N ARG A 503 17.74 -14.12 2.89
CA ARG A 503 17.08 -15.43 3.00
C ARG A 503 15.87 -15.57 2.09
N GLY A 504 15.49 -16.82 1.86
CA GLY A 504 14.33 -17.18 1.06
C GLY A 504 14.54 -16.99 -0.43
N LYS A 505 13.45 -17.05 -1.19
CA LYS A 505 13.44 -16.88 -2.65
C LYS A 505 12.63 -15.64 -3.00
N LEU A 506 12.90 -15.07 -4.18
CA LEU A 506 12.08 -14.00 -4.72
C LEU A 506 10.76 -14.56 -5.24
N VAL A 507 9.68 -13.80 -5.04
CA VAL A 507 8.39 -14.06 -5.70
C VAL A 507 8.48 -13.67 -7.17
N ALA A 508 7.72 -14.32 -8.04
CA ALA A 508 7.57 -13.92 -9.44
C ALA A 508 6.30 -13.07 -9.62
N LEU A 509 6.41 -11.97 -10.37
CA LEU A 509 5.24 -11.24 -10.86
C LEU A 509 4.47 -12.11 -11.87
N ASP A 510 3.19 -11.82 -12.08
CA ASP A 510 2.45 -12.41 -13.19
C ASP A 510 3.22 -12.18 -14.51
N PRO A 511 3.63 -13.24 -15.25
CA PRO A 511 4.37 -13.10 -16.49
C PRO A 511 3.65 -12.25 -17.55
N ALA A 512 2.32 -12.18 -17.52
CA ALA A 512 1.55 -11.35 -18.44
C ALA A 512 1.74 -9.83 -18.24
N LEU A 513 2.29 -9.41 -17.09
CA LEU A 513 2.68 -8.02 -16.86
C LEU A 513 3.98 -7.65 -17.61
N LEU A 514 4.79 -8.65 -17.99
CA LEU A 514 6.07 -8.43 -18.66
C LEU A 514 5.85 -8.36 -20.17
N VAL A 515 6.10 -7.18 -20.73
CA VAL A 515 5.87 -6.90 -22.16
C VAL A 515 7.17 -6.58 -22.89
N THR A 516 7.21 -6.93 -24.17
CA THR A 516 8.33 -6.60 -25.04
C THR A 516 8.02 -5.31 -25.80
N PRO A 517 8.90 -4.29 -25.78
CA PRO A 517 8.76 -3.13 -26.64
C PRO A 517 8.65 -3.51 -28.12
N PRO A 518 7.67 -2.94 -28.86
CA PRO A 518 7.59 -3.06 -30.30
C PRO A 518 8.85 -2.50 -30.99
N GLN A 519 9.10 -2.95 -32.20
CA GLN A 519 10.22 -2.47 -33.00
C GLN A 519 10.21 -0.94 -33.13
N GLY A 520 11.33 -0.30 -32.81
CA GLY A 520 11.49 1.15 -32.83
C GLY A 520 11.01 1.88 -31.56
N LEU A 521 10.46 1.17 -30.58
CA LEU A 521 10.00 1.70 -29.29
C LEU A 521 10.82 1.17 -28.10
N GLU A 522 11.97 0.54 -28.34
CA GLU A 522 12.82 -0.12 -27.33
C GLU A 522 13.42 0.86 -26.31
N ALA A 523 13.53 2.14 -26.66
CA ALA A 523 14.04 3.19 -25.78
C ALA A 523 13.12 4.42 -25.84
N GLY A 524 12.86 5.06 -24.70
CA GLY A 524 12.08 6.30 -24.64
C GLY A 524 10.56 6.16 -24.73
N TYR A 525 10.02 4.94 -24.75
CA TYR A 525 8.58 4.67 -24.74
C TYR A 525 8.20 3.76 -23.59
N VAL A 526 6.97 3.91 -23.07
CA VAL A 526 6.44 3.10 -21.96
C VAL A 526 5.02 2.61 -22.25
N PRO A 527 4.66 1.39 -21.79
CA PRO A 527 3.33 0.83 -22.00
C PRO A 527 2.36 1.31 -20.91
N ILE A 528 1.49 2.26 -21.24
CA ILE A 528 0.48 2.82 -20.33
C ILE A 528 -0.82 2.03 -20.44
N VAL A 529 -1.32 1.55 -19.30
CA VAL A 529 -2.61 0.88 -19.19
C VAL A 529 -3.74 1.91 -19.31
N THR A 530 -4.62 1.71 -20.30
CA THR A 530 -5.78 2.58 -20.57
C THR A 530 -7.09 1.92 -20.20
N ARG A 531 -7.12 0.58 -20.04
CA ARG A 531 -8.32 -0.13 -19.58
C ARG A 531 -7.95 -1.41 -18.84
N GLN A 532 -8.74 -1.79 -17.84
CA GLN A 532 -8.71 -3.11 -17.23
C GLN A 532 -10.13 -3.56 -16.90
N ALA A 533 -10.54 -4.74 -17.36
CA ALA A 533 -11.88 -5.27 -17.16
C ALA A 533 -11.88 -6.77 -16.91
N SER A 534 -13.00 -7.32 -16.46
CA SER A 534 -13.21 -8.77 -16.51
C SER A 534 -13.12 -9.27 -17.95
N GLN A 535 -12.63 -10.49 -18.13
CA GLN A 535 -12.64 -11.18 -19.42
C GLN A 535 -14.04 -11.25 -20.04
#